data_AF-A0ABD7L3V7-F1
#
_entry.id   AF-A0ABD7L3V7-F1
#
_cell.length_a   1.000
_cell.length_b   1.000
_cell.length_c   1.000
_cell.angle_alpha   90.00
_cell.angle_beta   90.00
_cell.angle_gamma   90.00
#
_symmetry.space_group_name_H-M   'P 1'
#
loop_
_entity.id
_entity.type
_entity.pdbx_description
1 polymer ?
#
loop_
_entity_poly.entity_id
_entity_poly.type
_entity_poly.pdbx_seq_one_letter_code
_entity_poly.pdbx_strand_id
1 'polypeptide(L)'
;MAEGKATESQRPSNIIKSGQIKKFAQELTKATKIASVKIIKGGAQPGIWGLELVAIRYAAWLSVEFEIKVYQTFQMVIRNGISAMSRLNKIDHIINTETKQISQCASQMARWGVGGRKKLLHAARDRVADEVQMYLPGIY
;
A
#
# COMPACT_ATOMS: atom_id res chain seq x y z
N MET A 1 -29.90 -2.54 -15.76
CA MET A 1 -29.69 -1.86 -17.05
C MET A 1 -28.24 -1.45 -17.10
N ALA A 2 -27.48 -1.89 -18.11
CA ALA A 2 -26.07 -1.49 -18.25
C ALA A 2 -26.04 -0.01 -18.67
N GLU A 3 -25.46 0.87 -17.85
CA GLU A 3 -25.17 2.25 -18.28
C GLU A 3 -24.12 2.18 -19.39
N GLY A 4 -24.58 2.16 -20.65
CA GLY A 4 -23.76 2.11 -21.85
C GLY A 4 -22.95 3.38 -22.07
N LYS A 5 -21.98 3.67 -21.18
CA LYS A 5 -21.06 4.80 -21.26
C LYS A 5 -19.75 4.46 -21.98
N ALA A 6 -19.54 3.19 -22.35
CA ALA A 6 -18.36 2.76 -23.09
C ALA A 6 -18.60 2.89 -24.60
N THR A 7 -18.01 3.90 -25.22
CA THR A 7 -18.02 4.10 -26.69
C THR A 7 -17.10 3.08 -27.39
N GLU A 8 -17.28 2.81 -28.69
CA GLU A 8 -16.41 1.87 -29.42
C GLU A 8 -14.91 2.25 -29.35
N SER A 9 -14.62 3.54 -29.23
CA SER A 9 -13.26 4.06 -29.03
C SER A 9 -12.66 3.58 -27.71
N GLN A 10 -13.48 3.27 -26.71
CA GLN A 10 -13.11 2.83 -25.37
C GLN A 10 -12.87 1.32 -25.25
N ARG A 11 -12.86 0.55 -26.34
CA ARG A 11 -12.59 -0.90 -26.29
C ARG A 11 -11.20 -1.22 -25.69
N PRO A 12 -11.07 -2.31 -24.90
CA PRO A 12 -9.77 -2.77 -24.36
C PRO A 12 -8.70 -3.00 -25.45
N SER A 13 -9.11 -3.35 -26.67
CA SER A 13 -8.22 -3.50 -27.81
C SER A 13 -7.55 -2.20 -28.25
N ASN A 14 -8.15 -1.05 -27.97
CA ASN A 14 -7.65 0.26 -28.39
C ASN A 14 -6.61 0.78 -27.38
N ILE A 15 -6.88 0.68 -26.09
CA ILE A 15 -5.96 1.10 -25.04
C ILE A 15 -4.64 0.32 -25.11
N ILE A 16 -4.68 -1.00 -25.37
CA ILE A 16 -3.49 -1.85 -25.47
C ILE A 16 -2.61 -1.50 -26.68
N LYS A 17 -3.18 -0.88 -27.72
CA LYS A 17 -2.39 -0.41 -28.87
C LYS A 17 -1.56 0.83 -28.52
N SER A 18 -1.96 1.61 -27.50
CA SER A 18 -1.25 2.83 -27.11
C SER A 18 0.16 2.52 -26.60
N GLY A 19 1.13 3.37 -26.98
CA GLY A 19 2.53 3.18 -26.60
C GLY A 19 2.77 3.24 -25.09
N GLN A 20 2.03 4.11 -24.38
CA GLN A 20 2.15 4.24 -22.92
C GLN A 20 1.70 2.98 -22.19
N ILE A 21 0.59 2.37 -22.60
CA ILE A 21 0.05 1.16 -21.94
C ILE A 21 0.90 -0.06 -22.25
N LYS A 22 1.47 -0.15 -23.46
CA LYS A 22 2.46 -1.20 -23.77
C LYS A 22 3.68 -1.12 -22.84
N LYS A 23 4.23 0.08 -22.65
CA LYS A 23 5.36 0.29 -21.73
C LYS A 23 4.98 -0.08 -20.30
N PHE A 24 3.81 0.36 -19.83
CA PHE A 24 3.29 -0.02 -18.51
C PHE A 24 3.17 -1.55 -18.35
N ALA A 25 2.55 -2.24 -19.30
CA ALA A 25 2.39 -3.69 -19.28
C ALA A 25 3.74 -4.43 -19.29
N GLN A 26 4.72 -3.92 -20.05
CA GLN A 26 6.08 -4.47 -20.08
C GLN A 26 6.79 -4.31 -18.73
N GLU A 27 6.76 -3.12 -18.13
CA GLU A 27 7.35 -2.90 -16.80
C GLU A 27 6.67 -3.75 -15.72
N LEU A 28 5.34 -3.87 -15.78
CA LEU A 28 4.60 -4.74 -14.86
C LEU A 28 4.97 -6.22 -15.04
N THR A 29 5.19 -6.67 -16.28
CA THR A 29 5.66 -8.04 -16.56
C THR A 29 7.04 -8.29 -15.97
N LYS A 30 7.96 -7.32 -16.10
CA LYS A 30 9.31 -7.42 -15.51
C LYS A 30 9.25 -7.47 -13.98
N ALA A 31 8.46 -6.59 -13.38
CA ALA A 31 8.35 -6.49 -11.92
C ALA A 31 7.73 -7.75 -11.30
N THR A 32 6.69 -8.31 -11.92
CA THR A 32 5.98 -9.49 -11.40
C THR A 32 6.55 -10.82 -11.87
N LYS A 33 7.41 -10.80 -12.90
CA LYS A 33 7.89 -11.99 -13.64
C LYS A 33 6.76 -12.83 -14.25
N ILE A 34 5.56 -12.26 -14.41
CA ILE A 34 4.37 -12.90 -14.97
C ILE A 34 3.87 -12.06 -16.13
N ALA A 35 3.41 -12.68 -17.21
CA ALA A 35 2.83 -11.97 -18.35
C ALA A 35 1.64 -11.12 -17.90
N SER A 36 1.77 -9.80 -17.99
CA SER A 36 0.78 -8.88 -17.43
C SER A 36 -0.50 -8.77 -18.26
N VAL A 37 -0.44 -9.15 -19.54
CA VAL A 37 -1.54 -9.13 -20.51
C VAL A 37 -1.49 -10.36 -21.41
N LYS A 38 -2.64 -10.98 -21.66
CA LYS A 38 -2.84 -12.09 -22.60
C LYS A 38 -3.97 -11.75 -23.55
N ILE A 39 -3.70 -11.83 -24.85
CA ILE A 39 -4.69 -11.58 -25.91
C ILE A 39 -5.03 -12.91 -26.58
N ILE A 40 -6.29 -13.32 -26.52
CA ILE A 40 -6.81 -14.53 -27.16
C ILE A 40 -7.68 -14.11 -28.34
N LYS A 41 -7.27 -14.48 -29.56
CA LYS A 41 -8.00 -14.21 -30.79
C LYS A 41 -8.78 -15.47 -31.20
N GLY A 42 -10.10 -15.45 -31.09
CA GLY A 42 -10.98 -16.57 -31.45
C GLY A 42 -11.02 -17.69 -30.40
N GLY A 43 -11.70 -18.80 -30.74
CA GLY A 43 -11.89 -19.95 -29.84
C GLY A 43 -13.01 -19.74 -28.81
N ALA A 44 -13.04 -20.58 -27.76
CA ALA A 44 -14.10 -20.59 -26.76
C ALA A 44 -14.06 -19.41 -25.77
N GLN A 45 -12.90 -18.77 -25.59
CA GLN A 45 -12.71 -17.64 -24.67
C GLN A 45 -11.95 -16.48 -25.33
N PRO A 46 -12.51 -15.87 -26.39
CA PRO A 46 -11.88 -14.74 -27.06
C PRO A 46 -11.91 -13.52 -26.12
N GLY A 47 -10.81 -12.77 -26.09
CA GLY A 47 -10.75 -11.59 -25.25
C GLY A 47 -9.36 -11.14 -24.88
N ILE A 48 -9.33 -10.10 -24.07
CA ILE A 48 -8.13 -9.51 -23.51
C ILE A 48 -8.18 -9.74 -22.01
N TRP A 49 -7.16 -10.41 -21.49
CA TRP A 49 -6.99 -10.73 -20.09
C TRP A 49 -5.77 -9.95 -19.57
N GLY A 50 -5.84 -9.43 -18.35
CA GLY A 50 -4.73 -8.71 -17.74
C GLY A 50 -4.71 -8.89 -16.24
N LEU A 51 -3.55 -8.64 -15.65
CA LEU A 51 -3.41 -8.58 -14.19
C LEU A 51 -4.23 -7.40 -13.64
N GLU A 52 -4.51 -7.45 -12.35
CA GLU A 52 -5.33 -6.44 -11.65
C GLU A 52 -4.87 -5.01 -11.91
N LEU A 53 -3.57 -4.73 -11.85
CA LEU A 53 -3.03 -3.40 -12.14
C LEU A 53 -3.29 -2.92 -13.57
N VAL A 54 -3.40 -3.83 -14.55
CA VAL A 54 -3.80 -3.48 -15.92
C VAL A 54 -5.29 -3.13 -15.98
N ALA A 55 -6.13 -3.87 -15.25
CA ALA A 55 -7.56 -3.59 -15.15
C ALA A 55 -7.82 -2.22 -14.48
N ILE A 56 -7.12 -1.91 -13.39
CA ILE A 56 -7.18 -0.60 -12.72
C ILE A 56 -6.71 0.50 -13.66
N ARG A 57 -5.61 0.29 -14.40
CA ARG A 57 -5.11 1.27 -15.36
C ARG A 57 -6.11 1.53 -16.49
N TYR A 58 -6.82 0.50 -16.95
CA TYR A 58 -7.90 0.64 -17.93
C TYR A 58 -9.09 1.42 -17.36
N ALA A 59 -9.52 1.13 -16.13
CA ALA A 59 -10.58 1.89 -15.46
C ALA A 59 -10.22 3.38 -15.30
N ALA A 60 -8.97 3.69 -14.95
CA ALA A 60 -8.45 5.06 -14.92
C ALA A 60 -8.50 5.75 -16.29
N TRP A 61 -8.22 5.01 -17.37
CA TRP A 61 -8.35 5.56 -18.72
C TRP A 61 -9.80 5.83 -19.13
N LEU A 62 -10.77 5.06 -18.61
CA LEU A 62 -12.20 5.28 -18.87
C LEU A 62 -12.77 6.45 -18.05
N SER A 63 -12.25 6.71 -16.85
CA SER A 63 -12.75 7.74 -15.94
C SER A 63 -11.61 8.48 -15.24
N VAL A 64 -11.49 9.77 -15.57
CA VAL A 64 -10.54 10.68 -14.91
C VAL A 64 -10.84 10.80 -13.41
N GLU A 65 -12.12 10.79 -13.02
CA GLU A 65 -12.51 10.82 -11.60
C GLU A 65 -12.00 9.57 -10.86
N PHE A 66 -12.11 8.39 -11.49
CA PHE A 66 -11.56 7.16 -10.92
C PHE A 66 -10.04 7.26 -10.76
N GLU A 67 -9.32 7.77 -11.77
CA GLU A 67 -7.87 7.96 -11.71
C GLU A 67 -7.47 8.89 -10.56
N ILE A 68 -8.14 10.03 -10.40
CA ILE A 68 -7.92 10.97 -9.28
C ILE A 68 -8.15 10.28 -7.94
N LYS A 69 -9.24 9.50 -7.81
CA LYS A 69 -9.56 8.78 -6.57
C LYS A 69 -8.51 7.72 -6.22
N VAL A 70 -7.97 7.01 -7.21
CA VAL A 70 -6.85 6.07 -7.00
C VAL A 70 -5.63 6.81 -6.43
N TYR A 71 -5.25 7.96 -7.00
CA TYR A 71 -4.13 8.75 -6.50
C TYR A 71 -4.35 9.30 -5.10
N GLN A 72 -5.55 9.82 -4.80
CA GLN A 72 -5.90 10.30 -3.47
C GLN A 72 -5.86 9.18 -2.43
N THR A 73 -6.37 7.99 -2.79
CA THR A 73 -6.37 6.81 -1.91
C THR A 73 -4.93 6.37 -1.62
N PHE A 74 -4.07 6.32 -2.65
CA PHE A 74 -2.65 6.02 -2.47
C PHE A 74 -1.98 7.03 -1.54
N GLN A 75 -2.17 8.33 -1.78
CA GLN A 75 -1.60 9.38 -0.92
C GLN A 75 -2.09 9.27 0.53
N MET A 76 -3.38 8.97 0.74
CA MET A 76 -3.98 8.81 2.07
C MET A 76 -3.33 7.64 2.82
N VAL A 77 -3.19 6.47 2.19
CA VAL A 77 -2.56 5.29 2.79
C VAL A 77 -1.12 5.58 3.19
N ILE A 78 -0.33 6.20 2.31
CA ILE A 78 1.06 6.55 2.60
C ILE A 78 1.15 7.56 3.76
N ARG A 79 0.31 8.60 3.77
CA ARG A 79 0.28 9.60 4.86
C ARG A 79 -0.09 8.96 6.20
N ASN A 80 -1.05 8.04 6.21
CA ASN A 80 -1.44 7.30 7.42
C ASN A 80 -0.28 6.44 7.92
N GLY A 81 0.43 5.75 7.02
CA GLY A 81 1.63 4.99 7.34
C GLY A 81 2.74 5.84 7.96
N ILE A 82 3.05 7.01 7.38
CA ILE A 82 4.04 7.96 7.93
C ILE A 82 3.61 8.46 9.32
N SER A 83 2.31 8.75 9.51
CA SER A 83 1.77 9.16 10.80
C SER A 83 1.91 8.07 11.87
N ALA A 84 1.60 6.81 11.52
CA ALA A 84 1.80 5.66 12.40
C ALA A 84 3.28 5.49 12.77
N MET A 85 4.18 5.60 11.79
CA MET A 85 5.62 5.49 12.00
C MET A 85 6.17 6.61 12.90
N SER A 86 5.67 7.84 12.75
CA SER A 86 6.02 8.96 13.64
C SER A 86 5.64 8.67 15.10
N ARG A 87 4.46 8.07 15.34
CA ARG A 87 4.06 7.64 16.68
C ARG A 87 4.94 6.53 17.22
N LEU A 88 5.31 5.55 16.38
CA LEU A 88 6.23 4.47 16.76
C LEU A 88 7.59 5.03 17.20
N ASN A 89 8.16 5.92 16.38
CA ASN A 89 9.43 6.59 16.68
C ASN A 89 9.38 7.37 17.99
N LYS A 90 8.24 8.00 18.31
CA LYS A 90 8.03 8.69 19.58
C LYS A 90 8.04 7.72 20.76
N ILE A 91 7.41 6.55 20.63
CA ILE A 91 7.43 5.51 21.67
C ILE A 91 8.85 4.98 21.88
N ASP A 92 9.58 4.69 20.79
CA ASP A 92 10.97 4.25 20.85
C ASP A 92 11.86 5.28 21.53
N HIS A 93 11.68 6.56 21.20
CA HIS A 93 12.39 7.65 21.87
C HIS A 93 12.09 7.67 23.37
N ILE A 94 10.82 7.56 23.77
CA ILE A 94 10.43 7.53 25.20
C ILE A 94 11.09 6.35 25.92
N ILE A 95 11.02 5.14 25.35
CA ILE A 95 11.65 3.94 25.92
C ILE A 95 13.14 4.17 26.12
N ASN A 96 13.82 4.73 25.10
CA ASN A 96 15.26 5.00 25.15
C ASN A 96 15.62 6.04 26.22
N THR A 97 14.86 7.14 26.31
CA THR A 97 15.09 8.18 27.31
C THR A 97 14.88 7.65 28.71
N GLU A 98 13.78 6.93 28.96
CA GLU A 98 13.47 6.41 30.28
C GLU A 98 14.44 5.31 30.70
N THR A 99 14.82 4.41 29.79
CA THR A 99 15.85 3.39 30.06
C THR A 99 17.16 4.04 30.53
N LYS A 100 17.56 5.16 29.93
CA LYS A 100 18.75 5.93 30.35
C LYS A 100 18.58 6.62 31.71
N GLN A 101 17.39 7.13 32.03
CA GLN A 101 17.13 7.77 33.33
C GLN A 101 17.13 6.75 34.47
N ILE A 102 16.54 5.58 34.24
CA ILE A 102 16.42 4.52 35.25
C ILE A 102 17.77 3.88 35.57
N SER A 103 18.70 3.79 34.61
CA SER A 103 20.06 3.34 34.91
C SER A 103 20.84 4.27 35.86
N GLN A 104 20.37 5.51 36.04
CA GLN A 104 20.98 6.51 36.92
C GLN A 104 20.23 6.68 38.26
N CYS A 105 19.08 6.02 38.47
CA CYS A 105 18.24 6.25 39.65
C CYS A 105 17.54 4.97 40.17
N ALA A 106 18.04 4.42 41.27
CA ALA A 106 17.57 3.15 41.83
C ALA A 106 16.09 3.15 42.25
N SER A 107 15.56 4.28 42.74
CA SER A 107 14.15 4.40 43.15
C SER A 107 13.16 4.31 41.98
N GLN A 108 13.60 4.62 40.76
CA GLN A 108 12.78 4.54 39.55
C GLN A 108 12.75 3.12 38.94
N MET A 109 13.72 2.26 39.28
CA MET A 109 13.81 0.89 38.75
C MET A 109 12.59 0.02 39.11
N ALA A 110 12.05 0.16 40.33
CA ALA A 110 10.89 -0.63 40.77
C ALA A 110 9.62 -0.31 39.95
N ARG A 111 9.40 0.96 39.59
CA ARG A 111 8.26 1.40 38.75
C ARG A 111 8.44 1.05 37.27
N TRP A 112 9.69 0.98 36.81
CA TRP A 112 10.06 0.60 35.45
C TRP A 112 10.05 -0.92 35.20
N GLY A 113 9.98 -1.73 36.25
CA GLY A 113 10.12 -3.19 36.18
C GLY A 113 9.20 -3.89 35.17
N VAL A 114 9.47 -5.18 34.95
CA VAL A 114 8.93 -6.04 33.88
C VAL A 114 7.39 -6.07 33.80
N GLY A 115 6.67 -5.77 34.88
CA GLY A 115 5.20 -5.73 34.91
C GLY A 115 4.56 -4.34 34.76
N GLY A 116 5.34 -3.26 34.85
CA GLY A 116 4.84 -1.88 34.97
C GLY A 116 4.96 -1.08 33.68
N ARG A 117 5.58 0.11 33.78
CA ARG A 117 5.66 1.09 32.69
C ARG A 117 6.36 0.55 31.44
N LYS A 118 7.43 -0.22 31.60
CA LYS A 118 8.16 -0.84 30.49
C LYS A 118 7.24 -1.73 29.64
N LYS A 119 6.44 -2.60 30.27
CA LYS A 119 5.51 -3.49 29.57
C LYS A 119 4.42 -2.73 28.83
N LEU A 120 3.90 -1.66 29.43
CA LEU A 120 2.89 -0.80 28.79
C LEU A 120 3.44 -0.11 27.54
N LEU A 121 4.67 0.40 27.59
CA LEU A 121 5.33 1.04 26.45
C LEU A 121 5.64 0.04 25.33
N HIS A 122 6.14 -1.14 25.66
CA HIS A 122 6.37 -2.19 24.65
C HIS A 122 5.05 -2.70 24.05
N ALA A 123 4.01 -2.92 24.85
CA ALA A 123 2.70 -3.30 24.32
C ALA A 123 2.09 -2.20 23.42
N ALA A 124 2.28 -0.93 23.75
CA ALA A 124 1.86 0.18 22.90
C ALA A 124 2.67 0.23 21.60
N ARG A 125 3.98 0.01 21.69
CA ARG A 125 4.90 -0.08 20.55
C ARG A 125 4.47 -1.18 19.58
N ASP A 126 4.19 -2.38 20.09
CA ASP A 126 3.81 -3.53 19.27
C ASP A 126 2.51 -3.25 18.50
N ARG A 127 1.49 -2.67 19.16
CA ARG A 127 0.25 -2.26 18.48
C ARG A 127 0.47 -1.23 17.37
N VAL A 128 1.33 -0.24 17.60
CA VAL A 128 1.62 0.77 16.58
C VAL A 128 2.48 0.18 15.47
N ALA A 129 3.35 -0.78 15.77
CA ALA A 129 4.10 -1.51 14.74
C ALA A 129 3.16 -2.33 13.84
N ASP A 130 2.15 -2.99 14.41
CA ASP A 130 1.10 -3.66 13.63
C ASP A 130 0.34 -2.68 12.73
N GLU A 131 0.03 -1.49 13.24
CA GLU A 131 -0.60 -0.42 12.45
C GLU A 131 0.30 0.09 11.33
N VAL A 132 1.61 0.23 11.57
CA VAL A 132 2.58 0.58 10.51
C VAL A 132 2.57 -0.47 9.42
N GLN A 133 2.62 -1.76 9.77
CA GLN A 133 2.61 -2.86 8.80
C GLN A 133 1.31 -2.92 7.98
N MET A 134 0.19 -2.47 8.53
CA MET A 134 -1.08 -2.36 7.81
C MET A 134 -0.99 -1.36 6.64
N TYR A 135 -0.29 -0.24 6.80
CA TYR A 135 -0.18 0.81 5.77
C TYR A 135 1.08 0.70 4.92
N LEU A 136 2.18 0.22 5.49
CA LEU A 136 3.52 0.15 4.91
C LEU A 136 4.11 -1.26 5.11
N PRO A 137 3.54 -2.28 4.44
CA PRO A 137 3.96 -3.66 4.65
C PRO A 137 5.42 -3.88 4.24
N GLY A 138 6.15 -4.59 5.09
CA GLY A 138 7.58 -4.86 4.90
C GLY A 138 8.50 -3.69 5.26
N ILE A 139 7.96 -2.56 5.73
CA ILE A 139 8.73 -1.45 6.29
C ILE A 139 8.67 -1.53 7.82
N TYR A 140 9.42 -2.46 8.40
CA TYR A 140 9.89 -2.52 9.79
C TYR A 140 10.55 -3.88 10.06
#